data_AF-A0A926AKW9-F1
#
_entry.id   AF-A0A926AKW9-F1
#
_cell.length_a   1.000
_cell.length_b   1.000
_cell.length_c   1.000
_cell.angle_alpha   90.00
_cell.angle_beta   90.00
_cell.angle_gamma   90.00
#
_symmetry.space_group_name_H-M   'P 1'
#
loop_
_entity.id
_entity.type
_entity.pdbx_description
1 polymer ?
#
loop_
_entity_poly.entity_id
_entity_poly.type
_entity_poly.pdbx_seq_one_letter_code
_entity_poly.pdbx_strand_id
1 'polypeptide(L)' 'MQNQIHTVLRASGAMGRAVIQELKNRNLTTNAVERTAKPDGSIKANLLNEDEAVKAIQH' A
#
# COMPACT_ATOMS: atom_id res chain seq x y z
N MET A 1 20.34 -2.44 -8.90
CA MET A 1 19.35 -1.54 -8.25
C MET A 1 18.51 -2.43 -7.34
N GLN A 2 18.37 -2.13 -6.05
CA GLN A 2 17.53 -2.94 -5.17
C GLN A 2 16.07 -2.70 -5.56
N ASN A 3 15.35 -3.74 -5.99
CA ASN A 3 13.90 -3.70 -6.21
C ASN A 3 13.19 -3.59 -4.86
N GLN A 4 13.21 -2.40 -4.27
CA GLN A 4 12.47 -2.12 -3.04
C GLN A 4 11.03 -1.74 -3.40
N ILE A 5 10.10 -2.62 -3.05
CA ILE A 5 8.66 -2.34 -3.15
C ILE A 5 8.23 -1.65 -1.85
N HIS A 6 7.62 -0.48 -1.97
CA HIS A 6 7.21 0.33 -0.82
C HIS A 6 5.74 0.08 -0.50
N THR A 7 5.44 -0.60 0.60
CA THR A 7 4.06 -0.90 1.00
C THR A 7 3.53 0.18 1.93
N VAL A 8 2.44 0.84 1.53
CA VAL A 8 1.76 1.88 2.32
C VAL A 8 0.48 1.32 2.93
N LEU A 9 0.49 1.18 4.26
CA LEU A 9 -0.67 0.75 5.03
C LEU A 9 -1.64 1.91 5.25
N ARG A 10 -2.95 1.65 5.20
CA ARG A 10 -4.01 2.67 5.30
C ARG A 10 -3.88 3.73 4.21
N ALA A 11 -3.64 3.28 2.97
CA ALA A 11 -3.42 4.14 1.81
C ALA A 11 -4.57 5.12 1.52
N SER A 12 -5.81 4.79 1.91
CA SER A 12 -6.97 5.68 1.71
C SER A 12 -6.96 6.92 2.58
N GLY A 13 -6.20 6.93 3.69
CA GLY A 13 -6.17 8.07 4.61
C GLY A 13 -5.48 9.29 4.00
N ALA A 14 -5.69 10.48 4.58
CA ALA A 14 -5.04 11.71 4.12
C ALA A 14 -3.51 11.57 4.03
N MET A 15 -2.89 11.00 5.07
CA MET A 15 -1.44 10.73 5.10
C MET A 15 -1.03 9.65 4.11
N GLY A 16 -1.79 8.56 4.01
CA GLY A 16 -1.50 7.46 3.07
C GLY A 16 -1.47 7.93 1.62
N ARG A 17 -2.43 8.77 1.22
CA ARG A 17 -2.48 9.38 -0.11
C ARG A 17 -1.29 10.30 -0.38
N ALA A 18 -0.92 11.13 0.60
CA ALA A 18 0.23 12.03 0.47
C ALA A 18 1.55 11.25 0.31
N VAL A 19 1.74 10.18 1.08
CA VAL A 19 2.92 9.31 0.97
C VAL A 19 2.97 8.62 -0.41
N ILE A 20 1.85 8.07 -0.89
CA ILE A 20 1.79 7.44 -2.21
C ILE A 20 2.14 8.44 -3.31
N GLN A 21 1.62 9.67 -3.23
CA GLN A 21 1.92 10.71 -4.20
C GLN A 21 3.41 11.05 -4.20
N GLU A 22 4.03 11.18 -3.03
CA GLU A 22 5.46 11.43 -2.90
C GLU A 22 6.32 10.30 -3.47
N LEU A 23 5.97 9.04 -3.20
CA LEU A 23 6.68 7.88 -3.74
C LEU A 23 6.55 7.78 -5.27
N LYS A 24 5.36 8.08 -5.82
CA LYS A 24 5.15 8.18 -7.27
C LYS A 24 5.98 9.29 -7.90
N ASN A 25 6.06 10.46 -7.28
CA ASN A 25 6.90 11.57 -7.76
C ASN A 25 8.39 11.19 -7.83
N ARG A 26 8.82 10.22 -7.01
CA ARG A 26 10.18 9.68 -7.00
C ARG A 26 10.37 8.48 -7.94
N ASN A 27 9.36 8.11 -8.72
CA ASN A 27 9.34 6.91 -9.56
C ASN A 27 9.63 5.62 -8.77
N LEU A 28 9.16 5.54 -7.52
CA LEU A 28 9.29 4.35 -6.69
C LEU A 28 8.05 3.47 -6.82
N THR A 29 8.26 2.16 -6.92
CA THR A 29 7.17 1.19 -6.94
C THR A 29 6.49 1.12 -5.57
N THR A 30 5.17 1.24 -5.55
CA THR A 30 4.38 1.28 -4.32
C THR A 30 3.19 0.33 -4.34
N ASN A 31 2.99 -0.40 -3.25
CA ASN A 31 1.78 -1.17 -2.97
C ASN A 31 0.90 -0.38 -1.99
N ALA A 32 -0.36 -0.15 -2.36
CA ALA A 32 -1.33 0.53 -1.52
C ALA A 32 -2.23 -0.50 -0.81
N VAL A 33 -2.24 -0.52 0.53
CA VAL A 33 -3.06 -1.45 1.31
C VAL A 33 -4.22 -0.72 1.98
N GLU A 34 -5.43 -1.16 1.71
CA GLU A 34 -6.67 -0.56 2.21
C GLU A 34 -7.66 -1.62 2.67
N ARG A 35 -8.54 -1.29 3.63
CA ARG A 35 -9.59 -2.22 4.09
C ARG A 35 -10.65 -2.48 3.01
N THR A 36 -10.90 -1.49 2.17
CA THR A 36 -11.83 -1.57 1.04
C THR A 36 -11.02 -1.31 -0.22
N ALA A 37 -10.99 -2.29 -1.13
CA ALA A 37 -10.32 -2.10 -2.41
C ALA A 37 -11.01 -1.01 -3.21
N LYS A 38 -10.18 -0.15 -3.81
CA LYS A 38 -10.58 0.80 -4.82
C LYS A 38 -10.24 0.24 -6.22
N PRO A 39 -10.82 0.82 -7.28
CA PRO A 39 -10.59 0.39 -8.67
C PRO A 39 -9.16 0.59 -9.16
N ASP A 40 -8.34 1.32 -8.40
CA ASP A 40 -6.98 1.76 -8.74
C ASP A 40 -5.89 0.72 -8.42
N GLY A 41 -6.28 -0.53 -8.13
CA GLY A 41 -5.34 -1.64 -7.89
C GLY A 41 -4.81 -1.73 -6.46
N SER A 42 -5.47 -1.08 -5.49
CA SER A 42 -5.15 -1.25 -4.07
C SER A 42 -5.35 -2.69 -3.59
N ILE A 43 -4.44 -3.18 -2.76
CA ILE A 43 -4.53 -4.48 -2.09
C ILE A 43 -5.55 -4.36 -0.94
N LYS A 44 -6.58 -5.20 -0.97
CA LYS A 44 -7.57 -5.28 0.11
C LYS A 44 -7.01 -6.11 1.27
N ALA A 45 -6.95 -5.53 2.47
CA ALA A 45 -6.63 -6.28 3.68
C ALA A 45 -7.21 -5.63 4.94
N ASN A 46 -7.72 -6.46 5.85
CA ASN A 46 -7.97 -6.06 7.22
C ASN A 46 -6.67 -6.18 8.03
N LEU A 47 -6.05 -5.04 8.35
CA LEU A 47 -4.78 -5.00 9.10
C LEU A 47 -4.89 -5.47 10.57
N LEU A 48 -6.10 -5.70 11.08
CA LEU A 48 -6.33 -6.32 12.38
C LEU A 48 -6.36 -7.86 12.30
N ASN A 49 -6.40 -8.42 11.10
CA ASN A 49 -6.22 -9.84 10.84
C ASN A 49 -4.77 -10.06 10.42
N GLU A 50 -4.02 -10.82 11.23
CA GLU A 50 -2.60 -11.08 11.03
C GLU A 50 -2.32 -11.72 9.67
N ASP A 51 -3.09 -12.75 9.30
CA ASP A 51 -2.91 -13.48 8.04
C ASP A 51 -3.10 -12.56 6.82
N GLU A 52 -4.10 -11.67 6.88
CA GLU A 52 -4.35 -10.70 5.82
C GLU A 52 -3.26 -9.62 5.78
N ALA A 53 -2.77 -9.17 6.93
CA ALA A 53 -1.70 -8.17 7.01
C ALA A 53 -0.38 -8.70 6.44
N VAL A 54 0.01 -9.93 6.80
CA VAL A 54 1.23 -10.57 6.30
C VAL A 54 1.15 -10.76 4.79
N LYS A 55 0.02 -11.30 4.29
CA LYS A 55 -0.20 -11.47 2.85
C LYS A 55 -0.13 -10.16 2.08
N ALA A 56 -0.66 -9.07 2.64
CA ALA A 56 -0.64 -7.76 1.99
C ALA A 56 0.76 -7.14 1.92
N ILE A 57 1.64 -7.45 2.88
CA ILE A 57 3.02 -6.93 2.93
C ILE A 57 3.95 -7.75 2.04
N GLN A 58 3.75 -9.06 1.95
CA GLN A 58 4.56 -9.98 1.15
C GLN A 58 4.15 -10.05 -0.33
N HIS A 59 3.08 -9.36 -0.72
CA HIS A 59 2.58 -9.31 -2.09
C HIS A 59 3.54 -8.58 -3.04
#